data_AF-A0A2C4Q3Q7-F1
#
_entry.id   AF-A0A2C4Q3Q7-F1
#
_cell.length_a   1.000
_cell.length_b   1.000
_cell.length_c   1.000
_cell.angle_alpha   90.00
_cell.angle_beta   90.00
_cell.angle_gamma   90.00
#
_symmetry.space_group_name_H-M   'P 1'
#
loop_
_entity.id
_entity.type
_entity.pdbx_description
1 polymer ?
#
loop_
_entity_poly.entity_id
_entity_poly.type
_entity_poly.pdbx_seq_one_letter_code
_entity_poly.pdbx_strand_id
1 'polypeptide(L)' 'MGIKMIYKKTLAMDLIKDGHMLEYTTRNRKNKKYQCYAFEDSVELRKSIARINNQRYKGYPIGDETE' A
#
# COMPACT_ATOMS: atom_id res chain seq x y z
N MET A 1 0.48 12.82 -5.96
CA MET A 1 -0.11 11.56 -5.43
C MET A 1 0.77 10.40 -5.86
N GLY A 2 1.30 9.63 -4.91
CA GLY A 2 2.15 8.47 -5.20
C GLY A 2 1.33 7.19 -5.32
N ILE A 3 1.94 6.12 -5.86
CA ILE A 3 1.37 4.77 -5.85
C ILE A 3 2.12 3.91 -4.84
N LYS A 4 1.37 3.24 -3.97
CA LYS A 4 1.91 2.23 -3.06
C LYS A 4 1.64 0.84 -3.60
N MET A 5 2.71 0.09 -3.84
CA MET A 5 2.63 -1.30 -4.28
C MET A 5 2.58 -2.27 -3.11
N ILE A 6 1.52 -3.08 -3.07
CA ILE A 6 1.32 -4.15 -2.11
C ILE A 6 1.60 -5.49 -2.78
N TYR A 7 2.55 -6.24 -2.23
CA TYR A 7 3.02 -7.52 -2.79
C TYR A 7 2.35 -8.73 -2.12
N LYS A 8 1.78 -8.55 -0.92
CA LYS A 8 1.12 -9.62 -0.16
C LYS A 8 -0.37 -9.61 -0.48
N LYS A 9 -0.87 -10.68 -1.11
CA LYS A 9 -2.29 -10.81 -1.52
C LYS A 9 -3.26 -10.62 -0.36
N THR A 10 -2.99 -11.23 0.79
CA THR A 10 -3.91 -11.13 1.94
C THR A 10 -4.04 -9.68 2.42
N LEU A 11 -2.92 -8.96 2.52
CA LEU A 11 -2.92 -7.54 2.89
C LEU A 11 -3.70 -6.70 1.88
N ALA A 12 -3.52 -6.93 0.58
CA ALA A 12 -4.28 -6.21 -0.45
C ALA A 12 -5.80 -6.44 -0.31
N MET A 13 -6.22 -7.69 -0.05
CA MET A 13 -7.63 -8.01 0.15
C MET A 13 -8.19 -7.37 1.42
N ASP A 14 -7.41 -7.35 2.50
CA ASP A 14 -7.83 -6.71 3.75
C ASP A 14 -7.94 -5.18 3.59
N LEU A 15 -7.07 -4.54 2.80
CA LEU A 15 -7.16 -3.13 2.46
C LEU A 15 -8.41 -2.81 1.61
N ILE A 16 -8.75 -3.67 0.65
CA ILE A 16 -9.98 -3.51 -0.15
C ILE A 16 -11.23 -3.63 0.75
N LYS A 17 -11.24 -4.60 1.68
CA LYS A 17 -12.32 -4.73 2.68
C LYS A 17 -12.42 -3.52 3.59
N ASP A 18 -11.29 -2.85 3.84
CA ASP A 18 -11.21 -1.61 4.63
C ASP A 18 -11.59 -0.35 3.84
N GLY A 19 -12.06 -0.50 2.59
CA GLY A 19 -12.57 0.58 1.76
C GLY A 19 -11.54 1.25 0.85
N HIS A 20 -10.30 0.76 0.80
CA HIS A 20 -9.28 1.33 -0.09
C HIS A 20 -9.50 0.91 -1.55
N MET A 21 -9.45 1.88 -2.47
CA MET A 21 -9.62 1.64 -3.90
C MET A 21 -8.35 1.02 -4.51
N LEU A 22 -8.54 -0.09 -5.22
CA LEU A 22 -7.49 -0.72 -6.00
C LEU A 22 -7.39 -0.02 -7.37
N GLU A 23 -6.29 0.68 -7.61
CA GLU A 23 -6.06 1.44 -8.84
C GLU A 23 -5.86 0.51 -10.04
N TYR A 24 -4.91 -0.40 -9.90
CA TYR A 24 -4.62 -1.42 -10.91
C TYR A 24 -3.85 -2.58 -10.28
N THR A 25 -3.68 -3.64 -11.07
CA THR A 25 -2.79 -4.74 -10.70
C THR A 25 -1.78 -4.97 -11.82
N THR A 26 -0.59 -5.44 -11.45
CA THR A 26 0.45 -5.76 -12.42
C THR A 26 1.24 -6.99 -12.01
N ARG A 27 1.96 -7.60 -12.95
CA ARG A 27 2.87 -8.71 -12.66
C ARG A 27 4.15 -8.19 -12.04
N ASN A 28 4.68 -8.89 -11.03
CA ASN A 28 5.96 -8.52 -10.43
C ASN A 28 7.07 -8.62 -11.49
N ARG A 29 7.90 -7.56 -11.60
CA ARG A 29 8.99 -7.46 -12.60
C ARG A 29 10.03 -8.56 -12.44
N LYS A 30 10.38 -8.94 -11.20
CA LYS A 30 11.40 -9.95 -10.89
C LYS A 30 10.86 -11.37 -11.04
N ASN A 31 9.59 -11.60 -10.72
CA ASN A 31 8.96 -12.91 -10.85
C ASN A 31 7.49 -12.78 -11.26
N LYS A 32 7.24 -12.99 -12.56
CA LYS A 32 5.92 -12.87 -13.18
C LYS A 32 4.86 -13.85 -12.63
N LYS A 33 5.25 -14.86 -11.82
CA LYS A 33 4.29 -15.71 -11.09
C LYS A 33 3.44 -14.89 -10.12
N TYR A 34 3.99 -13.83 -9.53
CA TYR A 34 3.33 -13.04 -8.51
C TYR A 34 2.59 -11.83 -9.09
N GLN A 35 1.42 -11.55 -8.53
CA GLN A 35 0.64 -10.33 -8.78
C GLN A 35 0.96 -9.27 -7.72
N CYS A 36 1.05 -8.03 -8.15
CA CYS A 36 1.16 -6.84 -7.31
C CYS A 36 -0.11 -6.00 -7.39
N TYR A 37 -0.46 -5.34 -6.30
CA TYR A 37 -1.68 -4.56 -6.15
C TYR A 37 -1.30 -3.11 -5.88
N ALA A 38 -1.75 -2.20 -6.75
CA ALA A 38 -1.44 -0.79 -6.67
C ALA A 38 -2.59 -0.05 -5.99
N PHE A 39 -2.26 0.75 -4.98
CA PHE A 39 -3.19 1.61 -4.26
C PHE A 39 -2.66 3.04 -4.29
N GLU A 40 -3.55 4.01 -4.18
CA GLU A 40 -3.18 5.41 -3.96
C GLU A 40 -2.45 5.55 -2.62
N ASP A 41 -1.26 6.17 -2.64
CA ASP A 41 -0.48 6.37 -1.43
C ASP A 41 -1.03 7.53 -0.58
N SER A 42 -1.98 7.20 0.29
CA SER A 42 -2.59 8.14 1.24
C SER A 42 -2.15 7.88 2.69
N VAL A 43 -2.30 8.89 3.55
CA VAL A 43 -2.07 8.73 5.00
C VAL A 43 -2.99 7.66 5.59
N GLU A 44 -4.22 7.57 5.09
CA GLU A 44 -5.20 6.58 5.50
C GLU A 44 -4.78 5.16 5.11
N LEU A 45 -4.33 4.95 3.87
CA LEU A 45 -3.79 3.67 3.42
C LEU A 45 -2.65 3.21 4.33
N ARG A 46 -1.71 4.11 4.64
CA ARG A 46 -0.56 3.79 5.49
C ARG A 46 -0.97 3.46 6.93
N LYS A 47 -1.96 4.15 7.48
CA LYS A 47 -2.56 3.84 8.79
C LYS A 47 -3.23 2.46 8.78
N SER A 48 -4.01 2.14 7.75
CA SER A 48 -4.63 0.82 7.60
C SER A 48 -3.60 -0.30 7.47
N ILE A 49 -2.52 -0.09 6.69
CA ILE A 49 -1.41 -1.05 6.60
C ILE A 49 -0.78 -1.31 7.97
N ALA A 50 -0.51 -0.25 8.74
CA ALA A 50 0.08 -0.39 10.07
C ALA A 50 -0.89 -1.15 11.00
N ARG A 51 -2.16 -0.77 11.02
CA ARG A 51 -3.21 -1.42 11.80
C ARG A 51 -3.36 -2.91 11.47
N ILE A 52 -3.48 -3.27 10.19
CA ILE A 52 -3.63 -4.67 9.74
C ILE A 52 -2.41 -5.52 10.13
N ASN A 53 -1.21 -4.94 10.11
CA ASN A 53 0.01 -5.64 10.51
C ASN A 53 0.31 -5.58 12.02
N ASN A 54 -0.60 -5.05 12.84
CA ASN A 54 -0.38 -4.82 14.28
C ASN A 54 0.88 -3.97 14.58
N GLN A 55 1.18 -3.01 13.71
CA GLN A 55 2.29 -2.08 13.84
C GLN A 55 1.79 -0.68 14.21
N ARG A 56 2.62 0.09 14.93
CA ARG A 56 2.34 1.52 15.16
C ARG A 56 2.68 2.32 13.91
N TYR A 57 1.75 3.13 13.43
CA TYR A 57 2.01 4.11 12.39
C TYR A 57 2.92 5.22 12.94
N LYS A 58 4.13 5.36 12.37
CA LYS A 58 5.13 6.35 12.83
C LYS A 58 5.09 7.70 12.06
N GLY A 59 4.14 7.87 11.13
CA GLY A 59 4.11 9.06 10.27
C GLY A 59 5.31 9.14 9.32
N TYR A 60 5.35 10.18 8.48
CA TYR A 60 6.59 10.66 7.89
C TYR A 60 7.20 11.70 8.84
N PRO A 61 8.53 11.77 9.00
CA PRO A 61 9.14 13.01 9.46
C PRO A 61 8.76 14.12 8.46
N ILE A 62 8.24 15.23 8.97
CA ILE A 62 8.04 16.46 8.20
C ILE A 62 9.43 16.89 7.72
N GLY A 63 9.77 16.68 6.45
CA GLY A 63 11.12 16.98 5.94
C GLY A 63 11.43 16.56 4.51
N ASP A 64 10.73 15.59 3.92
CA ASP A 64 10.98 15.17 2.53
C ASP A 64 9.95 15.75 1.56
N GLU A 65 9.70 17.05 1.64
CA GLU A 65 9.21 17.83 0.51
C GLU A 65 10.44 18.15 -0.35
N THR A 66 10.82 17.23 -1.24
CA THR A 66 11.83 17.54 -2.27
C THR A 66 11.20 18.50 -3.28
N GLU A 67 11.76 19.71 -3.32
CA GLU A 67 11.71 20.69 -4.41
C GLU A 67 11.91 20.07 -5.81
#